data_AF-A0A5C7PLB8-F1
#
_entry.id   AF-A0A5C7PLB8-F1
#
_cell.length_a   1.000
_cell.length_b   1.000
_cell.length_c   1.000
_cell.angle_alpha   90.00
_cell.angle_beta   90.00
_cell.angle_gamma   90.00
#
_symmetry.space_group_name_H-M   'P 1'
#
loop_
_entity.id
_entity.type
_entity.pdbx_description
1 polymer ?
#
loop_
_entity_poly.entity_id
_entity_poly.type
_entity_poly.pdbx_seq_one_letter_code
_entity_poly.pdbx_strand_id
1 'polypeptide(L)'
;MCSLDAVLLQIEQSSGLASAMLVLGSCALALEIFADWMARRGAGPTSVWMFRRAGQVLLALDLCAMVIIASAHTAHLVRSCWAMT
;
A
#
# COMPACT_ATOMS: atom_id res chain seq x y z
N MET A 1 14.01 28.29 -4.68
CA MET A 1 12.54 28.16 -4.72
C MET A 1 12.20 26.82 -5.37
N CYS A 2 11.50 25.91 -4.68
CA CYS A 2 10.93 24.74 -5.37
C CYS A 2 9.96 25.29 -6.42
N SER A 3 10.10 24.88 -7.68
CA SER A 3 9.10 25.25 -8.67
C SER A 3 7.76 24.67 -8.21
N LEU A 4 6.71 25.49 -8.25
CA LEU A 4 5.36 25.08 -7.88
C LEU A 4 4.96 23.79 -8.61
N ASP A 5 5.42 23.64 -9.86
CA ASP A 5 5.25 22.46 -10.70
C ASP A 5 5.87 21.19 -10.12
N ALA A 6 7.05 21.26 -9.50
CA ALA A 6 7.68 20.10 -8.87
C ALA A 6 6.89 19.62 -7.64
N VAL A 7 6.28 20.56 -6.89
CA VAL A 7 5.42 20.24 -5.75
C VAL A 7 4.09 19.65 -6.23
N LEU A 8 3.49 20.21 -7.28
CA LEU A 8 2.24 19.71 -7.86
C LEU A 8 2.39 18.30 -8.44
N LEU A 9 3.45 18.05 -9.21
CA LEU A 9 3.80 16.71 -9.72
C LEU A 9 3.99 15.71 -8.56
N GLN A 10 4.62 16.14 -7.46
CA GLN A 10 4.84 15.29 -6.30
C GLN A 10 3.53 14.97 -5.56
N ILE A 11 2.58 15.91 -5.50
CA ILE A 11 1.24 15.70 -4.94
C ILE A 11 0.46 14.72 -5.82
N GLU A 12 0.49 14.88 -7.14
CA GLU A 12 -0.21 14.00 -8.09
C GLU A 12 0.35 12.57 -8.08
N GLN A 13 1.68 12.41 -7.97
CA GLN A 13 2.28 11.09 -7.77
C GLN A 13 1.90 10.46 -6.43
N SER A 14 1.90 11.26 -5.36
CA SER A 14 1.55 10.75 -4.02
C SER A 14 0.09 10.31 -3.93
N SER A 15 -0.84 10.99 -4.63
CA SER A 15 -2.25 10.61 -4.66
C SER A 15 -2.48 9.33 -5.46
N GLY A 16 -1.79 9.15 -6.59
CA GLY A 16 -1.78 7.90 -7.35
C GLY A 16 -1.27 6.72 -6.50
N LEU A 17 -0.16 6.89 -5.81
CA LEU A 17 0.43 5.87 -4.95
C LEU A 17 -0.44 5.53 -3.73
N ALA A 18 -1.02 6.54 -3.07
CA ALA A 18 -1.95 6.33 -1.97
C ALA A 18 -3.20 5.57 -2.40
N SER A 19 -3.74 5.87 -3.60
CA SER A 19 -4.88 5.13 -4.14
C SER A 19 -4.54 3.67 -4.45
N ALA A 20 -3.35 3.39 -4.97
CA ALA A 20 -2.89 2.02 -5.22
C ALA A 20 -2.76 1.21 -3.91
N MET A 21 -2.29 1.85 -2.82
CA MET A 21 -2.23 1.20 -1.50
C MET A 21 -3.62 0.86 -0.96
N LEU A 22 -4.57 1.79 -1.07
CA LEU A 22 -5.96 1.52 -0.66
C LEU A 22 -6.57 0.35 -1.43
N VAL A 23 -6.26 0.22 -2.72
CA VAL A 23 -6.68 -0.94 -3.52
C VAL A 23 -6.08 -2.24 -2.98
N LEU A 24 -4.76 -2.28 -2.74
CA LEU A 24 -4.08 -3.47 -2.20
C LEU A 24 -4.61 -3.87 -0.82
N GLY A 25 -4.75 -2.91 0.10
CA GLY A 25 -5.36 -3.14 1.41
C GLY A 25 -6.80 -3.63 1.32
N SER A 26 -7.60 -3.09 0.38
CA SER A 26 -8.97 -3.54 0.16
C SER A 26 -9.04 -4.97 -0.41
N CYS A 27 -8.11 -5.36 -1.27
CA CYS A 27 -8.01 -6.72 -1.81
C CYS A 27 -7.65 -7.72 -0.70
N ALA A 28 -6.72 -7.36 0.19
CA ALA A 28 -6.38 -8.22 1.32
C ALA A 28 -7.56 -8.41 2.28
N LEU A 29 -8.30 -7.34 2.57
CA LEU A 29 -9.53 -7.41 3.37
C LEU A 29 -10.59 -8.30 2.71
N ALA A 30 -10.75 -8.20 1.39
CA ALA A 30 -11.68 -9.03 0.63
C ALA A 30 -11.33 -10.52 0.71
N LEU A 31 -10.03 -10.86 0.69
CA LEU A 31 -9.58 -12.24 0.85
C LEU A 31 -9.87 -12.82 2.24
N GLU A 32 -9.72 -12.01 3.30
CA GLU A 32 -10.09 -12.42 4.66
C GLU A 32 -11.60 -12.65 4.79
N ILE A 33 -12.43 -11.72 4.28
CA ILE A 33 -13.89 -11.87 4.25
C ILE A 33 -14.30 -13.11 3.46
N PHE A 34 -13.65 -13.36 2.33
CA PHE A 34 -13.91 -14.54 1.51
C PHE A 34 -13.51 -15.83 2.22
N ALA A 35 -12.37 -15.86 2.90
CA ALA A 35 -11.93 -17.00 3.69
C ALA A 35 -12.91 -17.31 4.82
N ASP A 36 -13.44 -16.30 5.50
CA ASP A 36 -14.48 -16.45 6.52
C ASP A 36 -15.80 -16.98 5.95
N TRP A 37 -16.20 -16.48 4.79
CA TRP A 37 -17.38 -16.98 4.09
C TRP A 37 -17.23 -18.46 3.72
N MET A 38 -16.07 -18.85 3.19
CA MET A 38 -15.75 -20.24 2.87
C MET A 38 -15.76 -21.14 4.11
N ALA A 39 -15.18 -20.68 5.21
CA ALA A 39 -15.17 -21.44 6.47
C ALA A 39 -16.59 -21.73 6.95
N ARG A 40 -17.50 -20.75 6.88
CA ARG A 40 -18.93 -20.94 7.22
C ARG A 40 -19.66 -21.91 6.30
N ARG A 41 -19.18 -22.09 5.06
CA ARG A 41 -19.71 -23.05 4.08
C ARG A 41 -19.11 -24.45 4.21
N GLY A 42 -18.24 -24.68 5.20
CA GLY A 42 -17.59 -25.98 5.41
C GLY A 42 -16.44 -26.26 4.44
N ALA A 43 -15.83 -25.22 3.86
CA ALA A 43 -14.61 -25.40 3.07
C ALA A 43 -13.48 -26.00 3.94
N GLY A 44 -12.63 -26.79 3.30
CA GLY A 44 -11.51 -27.45 3.98
C GLY A 44 -10.56 -26.43 4.66
N PRO A 45 -9.97 -26.78 5.81
CA PRO A 45 -9.13 -25.87 6.58
C PRO A 45 -7.91 -25.38 5.79
N THR A 46 -7.37 -26.23 4.90
CA THR A 46 -6.25 -25.89 4.02
C THR A 46 -6.61 -24.76 3.04
N SER A 47 -7.80 -24.81 2.44
CA SER A 47 -8.25 -23.75 1.50
C SER A 47 -8.44 -22.44 2.25
N VAL A 48 -9.14 -22.45 3.38
CA VAL A 48 -9.33 -21.25 4.22
C VAL A 48 -7.98 -20.66 4.63
N TRP A 49 -7.04 -21.51 5.06
CA TRP A 49 -5.69 -21.09 5.43
C TRP A 49 -4.95 -20.43 4.27
N MET A 50 -5.02 -20.98 3.05
CA MET A 50 -4.36 -20.40 1.88
C MET A 50 -4.87 -18.98 1.57
N PHE A 51 -6.19 -18.76 1.62
CA PHE A 51 -6.76 -17.44 1.33
C PHE A 51 -6.40 -16.41 2.41
N ARG A 52 -6.45 -16.78 3.69
CA ARG A 52 -5.96 -15.92 4.78
C ARG A 52 -4.48 -15.60 4.61
N ARG A 53 -3.67 -16.59 4.24
CA ARG A 53 -2.24 -16.39 4.04
C ARG A 53 -1.95 -15.46 2.86
N ALA A 54 -2.71 -15.59 1.77
CA ALA A 54 -2.62 -14.66 0.64
C ALA A 54 -2.99 -13.22 1.03
N GLY A 55 -4.06 -13.04 1.82
CA GLY A 55 -4.43 -11.74 2.38
C GLY A 55 -3.33 -11.12 3.24
N GLN A 56 -2.72 -11.89 4.15
CA GLN A 56 -1.60 -11.45 4.97
C GLN A 56 -0.37 -11.05 4.15
N VAL A 57 -0.05 -11.80 3.09
CA VAL A 57 1.07 -11.47 2.19
C VAL A 57 0.80 -10.17 1.45
N LEU A 58 -0.43 -9.95 0.97
CA LEU A 58 -0.82 -8.70 0.32
C LEU A 58 -0.74 -7.51 1.27
N LEU A 59 -1.21 -7.64 2.52
CA LEU A 59 -1.05 -6.60 3.54
C LEU A 59 0.41 -6.30 3.85
N ALA A 60 1.25 -7.32 3.95
CA ALA A 60 2.67 -7.13 4.18
C ALA A 60 3.34 -6.40 3.01
N LEU A 61 2.98 -6.74 1.76
CA LEU A 61 3.47 -6.05 0.58
C LEU A 61 3.00 -4.60 0.52
N ASP A 62 1.74 -4.34 0.88
CA ASP A 62 1.18 -2.99 0.94
C ASP A 62 1.92 -2.11 1.96
N LEU A 63 2.16 -2.64 3.16
CA LEU A 63 2.96 -1.97 4.20
C LEU A 63 4.41 -1.72 3.74
N CYS A 64 5.06 -2.71 3.11
CA CYS A 64 6.40 -2.55 2.55
C CYS A 64 6.43 -1.43 1.50
N ALA A 65 5.46 -1.40 0.59
CA ALA A 65 5.33 -0.34 -0.40
C ALA A 65 5.13 1.04 0.27
N MET A 66 4.31 1.12 1.31
CA MET A 66 4.10 2.34 2.10
C MET A 66 5.41 2.86 2.69
N VAL A 67 6.22 2.01 3.31
CA VAL A 67 7.51 2.40 3.90
C VAL A 67 8.49 2.87 2.82
N ILE A 68 8.57 2.16 1.70
CA ILE A 68 9.47 2.53 0.57
C ILE A 68 9.06 3.89 0.01
N ILE A 69 7.77 4.14 -0.19
CA ILE A 69 7.26 5.37 -0.76
C ILE A 69 7.42 6.54 0.22
N ALA A 70 7.09 6.34 1.50
CA ALA A 70 7.30 7.36 2.54
C ALA A 70 8.78 7.73 2.71
N SER A 71 9.68 6.75 2.68
CA SER A 71 11.13 6.99 2.75
C SER A 71 11.67 7.70 1.50
N ALA A 72 11.17 7.38 0.31
CA ALA A 72 11.51 8.11 -0.92
C ALA A 72 11.03 9.57 -0.89
N HIS A 73 9.79 9.82 -0.42
CA HIS A 73 9.25 11.18 -0.29
C HIS A 73 10.06 12.03 0.70
N THR A 74 10.39 11.47 1.87
CA THR A 74 11.20 12.17 2.88
C THR A 74 12.60 12.46 2.36
N ALA A 75 13.27 11.51 1.69
CA ALA A 75 14.57 11.73 1.08
C ALA A 75 14.55 12.84 0.01
N HIS A 76 13.50 12.90 -0.81
CA HIS A 76 13.32 13.94 -1.81
C HIS A 76 13.13 15.32 -1.16
N LEU A 77 12.24 15.43 -0.16
CA LEU A 77 12.01 16.66 0.59
C LEU A 77 13.31 17.18 1.24
N VAL A 78 14.08 16.30 1.87
CA VAL A 78 15.38 16.67 2.46
C VAL A 78 16.32 17.21 1.37
N ARG A 79 16.52 16.51 0.24
CA ARG A 79 17.38 17.04 -0.83
C ARG A 79 16.91 18.39 -1.36
N SER A 80 15.61 18.57 -1.57
CA SER A 80 15.06 19.85 -2.05
C SER A 80 15.30 20.99 -1.06
N CYS A 81 15.19 20.73 0.25
CA CYS A 81 15.46 21.72 1.28
C CYS A 81 16.96 22.05 1.42
N TRP A 82 17.85 21.06 1.30
CA TRP A 82 19.30 21.27 1.37
C TRP A 82 19.86 21.94 0.11
N ALA A 83 19.24 21.76 -1.06
CA ALA A 83 19.60 22.50 -2.26
C ALA A 83 19.21 24.00 -2.20
N MET A 84 18.50 24.43 -1.15
CA MET A 84 18.16 25.85 -0.92
C MET A 84 19.14 26.60 -0.03
N THR A 85 20.04 25.92 0.68
CA THR A 85 21.11 26.51 1.51
C THR A 85 22.41 26.59 0.74
#